data_AF-A0A0A2DMR4-F1
#
_entry.id   AF-A0A0A2DMR4-F1
#
_cell.length_a   1.000
_cell.length_b   1.000
_cell.length_c   1.000
_cell.angle_alpha   90.00
_cell.angle_beta   90.00
_cell.angle_gamma   90.00
#
_symmetry.space_group_name_H-M   'P 1'
#
loop_
_entity.id
_entity.type
_entity.pdbx_description
1 polymer ?
#
loop_
_entity_poly.entity_id
_entity_poly.type
_entity_poly.pdbx_seq_one_letter_code
_entity_poly.pdbx_strand_id
1 'polypeptide(L)'
;MAKNRAHDLQMGPFGPGHEPAADPLKGLRGVMAGTHILEALVVLLGLTVVTRIHDGEYATTFNIVYVTVVGVAMIVAAFLQKAKFADILNIGLQVFAIAGFVVHPSIGAMGLLFAAVWWYIYHLKKNLIERMKRGLLPSQHVGPDGKFDSIKPE
;
A
#
# COMPACT_ATOMS: atom_id res chain seq x y z
N MET A 1 -21.23 15.21 -26.39
CA MET A 1 -19.99 16.01 -26.38
C MET A 1 -18.84 15.20 -25.79
N ALA A 2 -18.57 14.04 -26.40
CA ALA A 2 -17.54 13.09 -26.00
C ALA A 2 -16.72 12.79 -27.27
N LYS A 3 -15.48 13.29 -27.38
CA LYS A 3 -14.49 12.72 -28.33
C LYS A 3 -13.04 13.20 -28.25
N ASN A 4 -12.63 14.14 -27.39
CA ASN A 4 -11.28 14.74 -27.53
C ASN A 4 -10.31 14.59 -26.34
N ARG A 5 -10.62 13.85 -25.26
CA ARG A 5 -9.66 13.68 -24.14
C ARG A 5 -8.61 12.57 -24.35
N ALA A 6 -8.61 11.91 -25.49
CA ALA A 6 -7.66 10.84 -25.81
C ALA A 6 -6.39 11.35 -26.53
N HIS A 7 -6.32 12.64 -26.86
CA HIS A 7 -5.28 13.19 -27.74
C HIS A 7 -4.14 13.95 -27.03
N ASP A 8 -4.19 14.08 -25.70
CA ASP A 8 -3.24 14.89 -24.92
C ASP A 8 -2.49 14.10 -23.83
N LEU A 9 -2.55 12.76 -23.85
CA LEU A 9 -1.61 11.98 -23.06
C LEU A 9 -0.26 12.04 -23.76
N GLN A 10 0.56 13.01 -23.36
CA GLN A 10 1.96 13.14 -23.77
C GLN A 10 2.64 11.78 -23.61
N MET A 11 2.75 11.06 -24.74
CA MET A 11 3.41 9.77 -24.81
C MET A 11 4.87 9.95 -24.47
N GLY A 12 5.47 8.94 -23.85
CA GLY A 12 6.88 8.95 -23.56
C GLY A 12 7.73 9.23 -24.81
N PRO A 13 8.94 9.79 -24.64
CA PRO A 13 9.85 10.06 -25.76
C PRO A 13 10.25 8.80 -26.56
N PHE A 14 9.91 7.62 -26.05
CA PHE A 14 10.19 6.31 -26.65
C PHE A 14 8.98 5.69 -27.37
N GLY A 15 7.87 6.42 -27.52
CA GLY A 15 6.67 5.92 -28.20
C GLY A 15 5.78 5.02 -27.33
N PRO A 16 4.83 4.28 -27.93
CA PRO A 16 3.97 3.35 -27.19
C PRO A 16 4.78 2.14 -26.73
N GLY A 17 5.29 2.21 -25.50
CA GLY A 17 6.01 1.10 -24.86
C GLY A 17 5.17 -0.19 -24.80
N HIS A 18 5.84 -1.33 -24.92
CA HIS A 18 5.23 -2.66 -24.89
C HIS A 18 4.86 -3.08 -23.45
N GLU A 19 4.14 -4.20 -23.30
CA GLU A 19 3.85 -4.75 -21.97
C GLU A 19 5.17 -5.12 -21.26
N PRO A 20 5.43 -4.65 -20.02
CA PRO A 20 6.67 -4.95 -19.32
C PRO A 20 6.88 -6.46 -19.14
N ALA A 21 8.10 -6.94 -19.38
CA ALA A 21 8.46 -8.35 -19.19
C ALA A 21 8.24 -8.86 -17.74
N ALA A 22 8.33 -7.95 -16.75
CA ALA A 22 7.98 -8.22 -15.36
C ALA A 22 6.91 -7.23 -14.89
N ASP A 23 5.81 -7.73 -14.33
CA ASP A 23 4.72 -6.91 -13.81
C ASP A 23 5.18 -6.09 -12.58
N PRO A 24 5.31 -4.75 -12.68
CA PRO A 24 5.76 -3.93 -11.57
C PRO A 24 4.72 -3.86 -10.43
N LEU A 25 3.44 -4.15 -10.71
CA LEU A 25 2.39 -4.20 -9.67
C LEU A 25 2.58 -5.40 -8.75
N LYS A 26 3.26 -6.46 -9.20
CA LYS A 26 3.64 -7.61 -8.36
C LYS A 26 4.62 -7.20 -7.26
N GLY A 27 5.58 -6.33 -7.56
CA GLY A 27 6.51 -5.79 -6.56
C GLY A 27 5.78 -4.91 -5.54
N LEU A 28 4.87 -4.05 -6.03
CA LEU A 28 4.06 -3.19 -5.16
C LEU A 28 3.19 -3.98 -4.18
N ARG A 29 2.67 -5.14 -4.58
CA ARG A 29 1.93 -6.06 -3.68
C ARG A 29 2.79 -6.57 -2.52
N GLY A 30 4.08 -6.83 -2.77
CA GLY A 30 5.03 -7.19 -1.72
C GLY A 30 5.21 -6.05 -0.71
N VAL A 31 5.31 -4.80 -1.20
CA VAL A 31 5.40 -3.61 -0.33
C VAL A 31 4.15 -3.47 0.53
N MET A 32 2.95 -3.60 -0.05
CA MET A 32 1.68 -3.53 0.70
C MET A 32 1.60 -4.61 1.80
N ALA A 33 2.05 -5.83 1.52
CA ALA A 33 2.12 -6.90 2.53
C ALA A 33 3.11 -6.58 3.65
N GLY A 34 4.31 -6.08 3.29
CA GLY A 34 5.32 -5.64 4.25
C GLY A 34 4.83 -4.51 5.15
N THR A 35 4.13 -3.52 4.58
CA THR A 35 3.52 -2.42 5.34
C THR A 35 2.50 -2.94 6.35
N HIS A 36 1.65 -3.90 5.97
CA HIS A 36 0.69 -4.47 6.93
C HIS A 36 1.35 -5.26 8.06
N ILE A 37 2.43 -6.01 7.79
CA ILE A 37 3.18 -6.68 8.85
C ILE A 37 3.82 -5.65 9.79
N LEU A 38 4.46 -4.62 9.24
CA LEU A 38 5.08 -3.57 10.05
C LEU A 38 4.04 -2.84 10.92
N GLU A 39 2.89 -2.51 10.34
CA GLU A 39 1.76 -1.91 11.07
C GLU A 39 1.27 -2.82 12.18
N ALA A 40 1.09 -4.12 11.90
CA ALA A 40 0.69 -5.09 12.90
C ALA A 40 1.68 -5.17 14.07
N LEU A 41 2.99 -5.16 13.79
CA LEU A 41 4.02 -5.15 14.83
C LEU A 41 3.93 -3.89 15.68
N VAL A 42 3.76 -2.71 15.08
CA VAL A 42 3.61 -1.45 15.82
C VAL A 42 2.35 -1.45 16.68
N VAL A 43 1.22 -1.94 16.16
CA VAL A 43 -0.04 -2.07 16.90
C VAL A 43 0.11 -3.05 18.06
N LEU A 44 0.73 -4.22 17.83
CA LEU A 44 0.96 -5.22 18.88
C LEU A 44 1.96 -4.73 19.93
N LEU A 45 2.97 -3.94 19.56
CA LEU A 45 3.83 -3.26 20.53
C LEU A 45 3.03 -2.25 21.37
N GLY A 46 1.91 -1.72 20.84
CA GLY A 46 0.93 -0.95 21.58
C GLY A 46 0.33 -1.68 22.80
N LEU A 47 0.24 -3.02 22.81
CA LEU A 47 -0.14 -3.76 24.01
C LEU A 47 0.84 -3.52 25.17
N THR A 48 2.14 -3.43 24.88
CA THR A 48 3.14 -3.15 25.91
C THR A 48 2.97 -1.75 26.50
N VAL A 49 2.58 -0.78 25.65
CA VAL A 49 2.25 0.60 26.05
C VAL A 49 1.02 0.60 26.96
N VAL A 50 -0.07 -0.04 26.54
CA VAL A 50 -1.35 -0.10 27.29
C VAL A 50 -1.21 -0.81 28.64
N THR A 51 -0.36 -1.84 28.72
CA THR A 51 -0.21 -2.67 29.93
C THR A 51 0.83 -2.16 30.91
N ARG A 52 1.80 -1.35 30.48
CA ARG A 52 2.93 -0.92 31.33
C ARG A 52 2.99 0.56 31.64
N ILE A 53 2.25 1.40 30.91
CA ILE A 53 2.20 2.84 31.17
C ILE A 53 1.09 3.15 32.19
N HIS A 54 1.33 4.10 33.11
CA HIS A 54 0.40 4.49 34.17
C HIS A 54 -0.07 3.32 35.05
N ASP A 55 0.85 2.45 35.50
CA ASP A 55 0.56 1.30 36.37
C ASP A 55 -0.55 0.35 35.84
N GLY A 56 -0.79 0.35 34.53
CA GLY A 56 -1.78 -0.52 33.89
C GLY A 56 -3.22 -0.02 33.98
N GLU A 57 -3.46 1.27 34.21
CA GLU A 57 -4.80 1.88 34.25
C GLU A 57 -5.63 1.58 32.98
N TYR A 58 -4.97 1.44 31.83
CA TYR A 58 -5.60 1.11 30.54
C TYR A 58 -5.62 -0.40 30.23
N ALA A 59 -5.12 -1.26 31.13
CA ALA A 59 -5.03 -2.72 30.96
C ALA A 59 -6.37 -3.43 31.17
N THR A 60 -7.45 -2.91 30.58
CA THR A 60 -8.75 -3.58 30.59
C THR A 60 -8.76 -4.77 29.64
N THR A 61 -9.53 -5.80 29.96
CA THR A 61 -9.71 -6.99 29.09
C THR A 61 -10.14 -6.60 27.68
N PHE A 62 -11.00 -5.59 27.56
CA PHE A 62 -11.47 -5.08 26.27
C PHE A 62 -10.32 -4.51 25.43
N ASN A 63 -9.48 -3.66 26.01
CA ASN A 63 -8.36 -3.03 25.32
C ASN A 63 -7.33 -4.06 24.83
N ILE A 64 -6.99 -5.04 25.69
CA ILE A 64 -6.06 -6.11 25.36
C ILE A 64 -6.60 -6.95 24.20
N VAL A 65 -7.86 -7.38 24.28
CA VAL A 65 -8.50 -8.19 23.23
C VAL A 65 -8.59 -7.40 21.93
N TYR A 66 -9.01 -6.13 21.96
CA TYR A 66 -9.13 -5.29 20.78
C TYR A 66 -7.79 -5.19 20.02
N VAL A 67 -6.72 -4.78 20.71
CA VAL A 67 -5.40 -4.59 20.09
C VAL A 67 -4.85 -5.91 19.55
N THR A 68 -5.04 -7.01 20.28
CA THR A 68 -4.60 -8.34 19.86
C THR A 68 -5.34 -8.78 18.59
N VAL A 69 -6.67 -8.64 18.56
CA VAL A 69 -7.50 -9.03 17.41
C VAL A 69 -7.14 -8.20 16.18
N VAL A 70 -7.01 -6.87 16.31
CA VAL A 70 -6.65 -5.99 15.20
C VAL A 70 -5.25 -6.33 14.68
N GLY A 71 -4.26 -6.49 15.56
CA GLY A 71 -2.89 -6.86 15.16
C GLY A 71 -2.82 -8.21 14.44
N VAL A 72 -3.50 -9.24 14.96
CA VAL A 72 -3.55 -10.56 14.31
C VAL A 72 -4.29 -10.48 12.98
N ALA A 73 -5.40 -9.74 12.90
CA ALA A 73 -6.13 -9.55 11.65
C ALA A 73 -5.27 -8.87 10.58
N MET A 74 -4.43 -7.89 10.95
CA MET A 74 -3.46 -7.28 10.05
C MET A 74 -2.39 -8.26 9.55
N ILE A 75 -1.89 -9.14 10.41
CA ILE A 75 -0.96 -10.20 10.02
C ILE A 75 -1.62 -11.12 8.98
N VAL A 76 -2.85 -11.58 9.25
CA VAL A 76 -3.60 -12.42 8.31
C VAL A 76 -3.82 -11.68 6.98
N ALA A 77 -4.19 -10.40 7.04
CA ALA A 77 -4.41 -9.58 5.86
C ALA A 77 -3.14 -9.38 5.01
N ALA A 78 -1.94 -9.38 5.62
CA ALA A 78 -0.68 -9.32 4.89
C ALA A 78 -0.51 -10.52 3.94
N PHE A 79 -0.97 -11.70 4.32
CA PHE A 79 -0.93 -12.89 3.45
C PHE A 79 -2.04 -12.89 2.39
N LEU A 80 -3.13 -12.16 2.64
CA LEU A 80 -4.28 -12.03 1.73
C LEU A 80 -4.11 -10.90 0.70
N GLN A 81 -2.97 -10.21 0.66
CA GLN A 81 -2.70 -9.13 -0.32
C GLN A 81 -2.74 -9.58 -1.78
N LYS A 82 -2.81 -10.90 -2.04
CA LYS A 82 -3.02 -11.42 -3.39
C LYS A 82 -4.48 -11.41 -3.86
N ALA A 83 -5.43 -11.24 -2.96
CA ALA A 83 -6.85 -11.30 -3.26
C ALA A 83 -7.37 -10.02 -3.94
N LYS A 84 -8.42 -10.15 -4.75
CA LYS A 84 -9.06 -9.02 -5.45
C LYS A 84 -9.68 -7.99 -4.50
N PHE A 85 -9.98 -8.39 -3.26
CA PHE A 85 -10.57 -7.55 -2.22
C PHE A 85 -9.53 -6.92 -1.27
N ALA A 86 -8.23 -7.09 -1.53
CA ALA A 86 -7.17 -6.61 -0.65
C ALA A 86 -7.26 -5.10 -0.39
N ASP A 87 -7.55 -4.29 -1.42
CA ASP A 87 -7.67 -2.83 -1.25
C ASP A 87 -8.81 -2.45 -0.27
N ILE A 88 -9.93 -3.18 -0.28
CA ILE A 88 -11.06 -2.97 0.66
C ILE A 88 -10.67 -3.44 2.06
N LEU A 89 -10.02 -4.59 2.18
CA LEU A 89 -9.53 -5.13 3.44
C LEU A 89 -8.56 -4.15 4.13
N ASN A 90 -7.63 -3.58 3.36
CA ASN A 90 -6.64 -2.63 3.86
C ASN A 90 -7.33 -1.38 4.43
N ILE A 91 -8.31 -0.83 3.70
CA ILE A 91 -9.07 0.34 4.18
C ILE A 91 -9.86 -0.01 5.44
N GLY A 92 -10.53 -1.16 5.47
CA GLY A 92 -11.28 -1.62 6.64
C GLY A 92 -10.39 -1.73 7.88
N LEU A 93 -9.24 -2.40 7.76
CA LEU A 93 -8.27 -2.54 8.84
C LEU A 93 -7.68 -1.19 9.27
N GLN A 94 -7.50 -0.25 8.34
CA GLN A 94 -7.04 1.09 8.70
C GLN A 94 -8.05 1.82 9.58
N VAL A 95 -9.34 1.71 9.28
CA VAL A 95 -10.39 2.30 10.11
C VAL A 95 -10.36 1.70 11.51
N PHE A 96 -10.17 0.39 11.65
CA PHE A 96 -9.99 -0.25 12.95
C PHE A 96 -8.70 0.21 13.67
N ALA A 97 -7.60 0.40 12.95
CA ALA A 97 -6.36 0.91 13.52
C ALA A 97 -6.55 2.33 14.10
N ILE A 98 -7.20 3.22 13.35
CA ILE A 98 -7.51 4.59 13.80
C ILE A 98 -8.51 4.55 14.97
N ALA A 99 -9.53 3.67 14.92
CA ALA A 99 -10.45 3.47 16.03
C ALA A 99 -9.76 3.02 17.33
N GLY A 100 -8.48 2.62 17.28
CA GLY A 100 -7.61 2.45 18.44
C GLY A 100 -7.47 3.68 19.35
N PHE A 101 -7.89 4.87 18.93
CA PHE A 101 -8.06 6.04 19.82
C PHE A 101 -8.96 5.76 21.02
N VAL A 102 -9.96 4.88 20.88
CA VAL A 102 -10.86 4.49 21.97
C VAL A 102 -10.11 3.70 23.05
N VAL A 103 -9.05 2.98 22.68
CA VAL A 103 -8.22 2.18 23.59
C VAL A 103 -7.14 3.05 24.24
N HIS A 104 -6.33 3.70 23.42
CA HIS A 104 -5.24 4.56 23.90
C HIS A 104 -4.87 5.58 22.82
N PRO A 105 -4.70 6.88 23.17
CA PRO A 105 -4.36 7.93 22.20
C PRO A 105 -3.13 7.61 21.34
N SER A 106 -2.10 6.99 21.93
CA SER A 106 -0.88 6.59 21.18
C SER A 106 -1.15 5.55 20.08
N ILE A 107 -2.08 4.61 20.29
CA ILE A 107 -2.43 3.60 19.28
C ILE A 107 -3.15 4.28 18.11
N GLY A 108 -4.12 5.14 18.42
CA GLY A 108 -4.80 5.94 17.40
C GLY A 108 -3.84 6.84 16.61
N ALA A 109 -2.88 7.48 17.29
CA ALA A 109 -1.86 8.29 16.64
C ALA A 109 -0.99 7.48 15.67
N MET A 110 -0.58 6.26 16.06
CA MET A 110 0.12 5.35 15.15
C MET A 110 -0.77 4.92 13.97
N GLY A 111 -2.06 4.67 14.20
CA GLY A 111 -3.02 4.39 13.14
C GLY A 111 -3.15 5.53 12.12
N LEU A 112 -3.08 6.79 12.56
CA LEU A 112 -3.04 7.95 11.65
C LEU A 112 -1.74 8.03 10.85
N LEU A 113 -0.60 7.75 11.48
CA LEU A 113 0.69 7.71 10.80
C LEU A 113 0.66 6.67 9.68
N PHE A 114 0.18 5.46 9.96
CA PHE A 114 0.04 4.43 8.93
C PHE A 114 -1.00 4.80 7.87
N ALA A 115 -2.07 5.51 8.22
CA ALA A 115 -3.01 6.02 7.22
C ALA A 115 -2.32 6.95 6.22
N ALA A 116 -1.38 7.79 6.68
CA ALA A 116 -0.55 8.62 5.79
C ALA A 116 0.38 7.77 4.91
N VAL A 117 0.99 6.72 5.46
CA VAL A 117 1.81 5.77 4.68
C VAL A 117 0.97 5.08 3.61
N TRP A 118 -0.22 4.59 3.95
CA TRP A 118 -1.15 3.96 3.01
C TRP A 118 -1.58 4.93 1.91
N TRP A 119 -1.93 6.16 2.28
CA TRP A 119 -2.22 7.20 1.30
C TRP A 119 -1.08 7.38 0.31
N TYR A 120 0.16 7.41 0.79
CA TYR A 120 1.35 7.55 -0.06
C TYR A 120 1.56 6.32 -0.96
N ILE A 121 1.39 5.11 -0.44
CA ILE A 121 1.46 3.87 -1.25
C ILE A 121 0.42 3.88 -2.36
N TYR A 122 -0.83 4.28 -2.07
CA TYR A 122 -1.88 4.39 -3.08
C TYR A 122 -1.61 5.52 -4.09
N HIS A 123 -1.00 6.62 -3.64
CA HIS A 123 -0.54 7.68 -4.53
C HIS A 123 0.52 7.15 -5.51
N LEU A 124 1.52 6.41 -5.01
CA LEU A 124 2.52 5.76 -5.85
C LEU A 124 1.92 4.72 -6.80
N LYS A 125 0.96 3.90 -6.34
CA LYS A 125 0.23 2.94 -7.18
C LYS A 125 -0.42 3.64 -8.38
N LYS A 126 -1.13 4.75 -8.14
CA LYS A 126 -1.79 5.54 -9.19
C LYS A 126 -0.77 6.14 -10.17
N ASN A 127 0.27 6.80 -9.66
CA ASN A 127 1.31 7.38 -10.49
C ASN A 127 2.04 6.33 -11.34
N LEU A 128 2.32 5.14 -10.78
CA LEU A 128 2.96 4.05 -11.51
C LEU A 128 2.08 3.55 -12.67
N ILE A 129 0.79 3.33 -12.42
CA ILE A 129 -0.18 2.92 -13.45
C ILE A 129 -0.29 3.98 -14.55
N GLU A 130 -0.31 5.25 -14.19
CA GLU A 130 -0.33 6.34 -15.17
C GLU A 130 0.95 6.39 -16.03
N ARG A 131 2.12 6.17 -15.41
CA ARG A 131 3.39 6.10 -16.13
C ARG A 131 3.47 4.89 -17.06
N MET A 132 2.95 3.74 -16.64
CA MET A 132 2.84 2.54 -17.48
C MET A 132 1.96 2.81 -18.71
N LYS A 133 0.80 3.46 -18.52
CA LYS A 133 -0.12 3.80 -19.61
C LYS A 133 0.50 4.77 -20.63
N ARG A 134 1.43 5.63 -20.19
CA ARG A 134 2.13 6.58 -21.05
C ARG A 134 3.39 6.01 -21.72
N GLY A 135 3.74 4.74 -21.47
CA GLY A 135 4.99 4.16 -21.99
C GLY A 135 6.22 4.87 -21.43
N LEU A 136 6.24 5.20 -20.14
CA LEU A 136 7.36 5.93 -19.52
C LEU A 136 8.34 5.01 -18.77
N LEU A 137 8.08 3.71 -18.70
CA LEU A 137 8.98 2.80 -18.00
C LEU A 137 10.08 2.29 -18.95
N PRO A 138 11.36 2.32 -18.54
CA PRO A 138 12.45 1.73 -19.33
C PRO A 138 12.19 0.26 -19.67
N SER A 139 11.59 -0.50 -18.75
CA SER A 139 11.24 -1.92 -18.94
C SER A 139 10.18 -2.18 -20.02
N GLN A 140 9.50 -1.15 -20.53
CA GLN A 140 8.57 -1.26 -21.65
C GLN A 140 9.26 -1.12 -23.02
N HIS A 141 10.54 -0.77 -23.03
CA HIS A 141 11.35 -0.55 -24.24
C HIS A 141 12.58 -1.46 -24.24
N VAL A 142 12.53 -2.59 -23.52
CA VAL A 142 13.57 -3.63 -23.58
C VAL A 142 13.01 -4.80 -24.36
N GLY A 143 13.63 -5.10 -25.49
CA GLY A 143 13.25 -6.20 -26.36
C GLY A 143 13.54 -7.58 -25.74
N PRO A 144 13.03 -8.67 -26.34
CA PRO A 144 13.26 -10.04 -25.87
C PRO A 144 14.74 -10.45 -25.85
N ASP A 145 15.59 -9.73 -26.59
CA ASP A 145 17.04 -9.90 -26.67
C ASP A 145 17.80 -9.12 -25.59
N GLY A 146 17.09 -8.43 -24.69
CA GLY A 146 17.67 -7.63 -23.61
C GLY A 146 18.23 -6.29 -24.06
N LYS A 147 18.04 -5.91 -25.32
CA LYS A 147 18.48 -4.61 -25.85
C LYS A 147 17.38 -3.58 -25.69
N PHE A 148 17.78 -2.34 -25.44
CA PHE A 148 16.84 -1.23 -25.49
C PHE A 148 16.39 -1.07 -26.94
N ASP A 149 15.08 -0.94 -27.16
CA ASP A 149 14.53 -0.56 -28.45
C ASP A 149 15.04 0.83 -28.76
N SER A 150 16.14 0.88 -29.51
CA SER A 150 16.70 2.13 -29.99
C SER A 150 15.62 2.80 -30.81
N ILE A 151 15.26 4.04 -30.46
CA ILE A 151 14.41 4.89 -31.29
C ILE A 151 14.97 4.80 -32.71
N LYS A 152 14.23 4.16 -33.63
CA LYS A 152 14.60 4.22 -35.04
C LYS A 152 14.40 5.68 -35.45
N PRO A 153 15.45 6.44 -35.79
CA PRO A 153 15.22 7.68 -36.49
C PRO A 153 14.55 7.30 -37.81
N GLU A 154 13.39 7.89 -38.03
CA GLU A 154 12.66 7.83 -39.29
C GLU A 154 13.44 8.46 -40.45
#